data_AF-A0A4Q2DQ46-F1
#
_entry.id   AF-A0A4Q2DQ46-F1
#
_cell.length_a   1.000
_cell.length_b   1.000
_cell.length_c   1.000
_cell.angle_alpha   90.00
_cell.angle_beta   90.00
_cell.angle_gamma   90.00
#
_symmetry.space_group_name_H-M   'P 1'
#
loop_
_entity.id
_entity.type
_entity.pdbx_description
1 polymer ?
#
loop_
_entity_poly.entity_id
_entity_poly.type
_entity_poly.pdbx_seq_one_letter_code
_entity_poly.pdbx_strand_id
1 'polypeptide(L)'
;IELGMSYRSNAVYSWSLIGWKLMTLACITLVIPAAYNSTMSDVKRGPEEAAEKGLLIISRGTAILLLFVYLAFLWFQLKSHAFLYDRDHHQDEEHGSGSQSAASSQHEEQEEEPNMNLPSAALALLVVTVITSFCADYLIASIEETAERYHIPKTFIGLILLPIVANAAEHVTSIWMAMKNKMELTITICVGSSIQIAAFVVPLLVIVGWITGHELTLYFADFETICFFVSVLLVNTLIQDGKSNYMEGLLLVTLYLVIALAFWVS
;
A
#
# COMPACT_ATOMS: atom_id res chain seq x y z
N ILE A 1 -13.30 -31.48 -0.77
CA ILE A 1 -13.41 -30.21 -1.52
C ILE A 1 -12.45 -29.25 -0.83
N GLU A 2 -11.15 -29.36 -1.11
CA GLU A 2 -10.15 -28.36 -0.70
C GLU A 2 -10.16 -27.27 -1.77
N LEU A 3 -10.86 -26.17 -1.51
CA LEU A 3 -10.85 -24.96 -2.32
C LEU A 3 -9.67 -24.06 -1.92
N GLY A 4 -8.47 -24.64 -1.86
CA GLY A 4 -7.24 -23.91 -1.54
C GLY A 4 -6.43 -23.70 -2.80
N MET A 5 -6.27 -22.46 -3.24
CA MET A 5 -5.35 -22.14 -4.33
C MET A 5 -3.93 -22.08 -3.75
N SER A 6 -3.06 -22.99 -4.17
CA SER A 6 -1.68 -23.13 -3.68
C SER A 6 -0.72 -22.57 -4.72
N TYR A 7 0.00 -21.50 -4.38
CA TYR A 7 0.78 -20.69 -5.33
C TYR A 7 2.28 -20.84 -5.10
N ARG A 8 2.73 -22.09 -5.25
CA ARG A 8 3.95 -22.55 -4.61
C ARG A 8 5.22 -22.42 -5.48
N SER A 9 5.52 -21.27 -6.08
CA SER A 9 6.75 -21.07 -6.88
C SER A 9 7.95 -20.60 -6.04
N ASN A 10 9.06 -21.34 -6.06
CA ASN A 10 10.24 -21.10 -5.19
C ASN A 10 10.90 -19.71 -5.36
N ALA A 11 10.78 -19.08 -6.53
CA ALA A 11 11.34 -17.74 -6.79
C ALA A 11 10.40 -16.63 -6.30
N VAL A 12 9.11 -16.74 -6.62
CA VAL A 12 8.03 -15.82 -6.19
C VAL A 12 7.92 -15.78 -4.68
N TYR A 13 8.06 -16.93 -4.00
CA TYR A 13 8.17 -16.93 -2.54
C TYR A 13 9.35 -16.13 -2.06
N SER A 14 10.55 -16.35 -2.60
CA SER A 14 11.74 -15.66 -2.09
C SER A 14 11.60 -14.13 -2.21
N TRP A 15 10.97 -13.66 -3.28
CA TRP A 15 10.67 -12.25 -3.49
C TRP A 15 9.55 -11.72 -2.57
N SER A 16 8.40 -12.41 -2.52
CA SER A 16 7.31 -12.10 -1.60
C SER A 16 7.83 -12.10 -0.14
N LEU A 17 8.77 -12.99 0.15
CA LEU A 17 9.52 -13.11 1.41
C LEU A 17 10.56 -12.00 1.67
N ILE A 18 10.80 -11.09 0.75
CA ILE A 18 11.59 -9.88 0.99
C ILE A 18 10.67 -8.68 1.09
N GLY A 19 9.67 -8.60 0.21
CA GLY A 19 8.63 -7.57 0.24
C GLY A 19 7.90 -7.52 1.58
N TRP A 20 7.42 -8.66 2.09
CA TRP A 20 6.71 -8.73 3.38
C TRP A 20 7.56 -8.32 4.62
N LYS A 21 8.89 -8.49 4.55
CA LYS A 21 9.88 -8.20 5.60
C LYS A 21 10.15 -6.72 5.60
N LEU A 22 10.23 -6.13 4.41
CA LEU A 22 10.30 -4.69 4.23
C LEU A 22 9.00 -4.02 4.64
N MET A 23 7.84 -4.59 4.31
CA MET A 23 6.54 -4.12 4.78
C MET A 23 6.51 -4.14 6.32
N THR A 24 6.86 -5.26 6.94
CA THR A 24 6.90 -5.39 8.41
C THR A 24 7.90 -4.41 9.03
N LEU A 25 9.11 -4.29 8.48
CA LEU A 25 10.13 -3.35 8.94
C LEU A 25 9.65 -1.90 8.82
N ALA A 26 9.09 -1.52 7.68
CA ALA A 26 8.55 -0.18 7.45
C ALA A 26 7.43 0.12 8.44
N CYS A 27 6.51 -0.83 8.65
CA CYS A 27 5.39 -0.65 9.57
C CYS A 27 5.86 -0.52 11.03
N ILE A 28 6.76 -1.38 11.50
CA ILE A 28 7.35 -1.27 12.84
C ILE A 28 8.05 0.08 13.00
N THR A 29 8.79 0.49 11.97
CA THR A 29 9.55 1.75 11.98
C THR A 29 8.62 2.97 12.01
N LEU A 30 7.47 2.92 11.33
CA LEU A 30 6.42 3.95 11.37
C LEU A 30 5.66 4.00 12.70
N VAL A 31 5.56 2.88 13.42
CA VAL A 31 4.90 2.80 14.73
C VAL A 31 5.78 3.35 15.86
N ILE A 32 7.12 3.34 15.72
CA ILE A 32 8.05 3.79 16.77
C ILE A 32 7.84 5.27 17.18
N PRO A 33 7.71 6.25 16.27
CA PRO A 33 7.41 7.63 16.64
C PRO A 33 6.08 7.79 17.40
N ALA A 34 5.06 7.03 17.00
CA ALA A 34 3.76 7.02 17.66
C ALA A 34 3.83 6.44 19.08
N ALA A 35 4.49 5.28 19.24
CA ALA A 35 4.72 4.63 20.53
C ALA A 35 5.60 5.48 21.47
N TYR A 36 6.59 6.20 20.93
CA TYR A 36 7.40 7.14 21.70
C TYR A 36 6.51 8.26 22.26
N ASN A 37 5.65 8.85 21.43
CA ASN A 37 4.79 9.94 21.89
C ASN A 37 3.81 9.48 22.98
N SER A 38 3.12 8.35 22.79
CA SER A 38 2.15 7.82 23.76
C SER A 38 2.79 7.43 25.11
N THR A 39 4.05 6.98 25.11
CA THR A 39 4.78 6.69 26.34
C THR A 39 5.33 7.96 27.01
N MET A 40 5.79 8.94 26.22
CA MET A 40 6.33 10.20 26.74
C MET A 40 5.25 11.13 27.28
N SER A 41 4.04 11.13 26.71
CA SER A 41 2.90 11.91 27.21
C SER A 41 2.45 11.44 28.60
N ASP A 42 2.58 10.15 28.90
CA ASP A 42 2.28 9.60 30.23
C ASP A 42 3.36 9.91 31.29
N VAL A 43 4.61 10.13 30.85
CA VAL A 43 5.79 10.27 31.74
C VAL A 43 6.20 11.72 32.02
N LYS A 44 5.74 12.74 31.26
CA LYS A 44 6.22 14.12 31.42
C LYS A 44 5.16 15.17 31.75
N ARG A 45 5.23 15.63 33.02
CA ARG A 45 5.03 17.02 33.45
C ARG A 45 6.21 17.90 32.95
N GLY A 46 6.26 18.25 31.67
CA GLY A 46 7.27 19.16 31.09
C GLY A 46 6.66 20.14 30.08
N PRO A 47 7.41 21.15 29.58
CA PRO A 47 6.87 22.10 28.61
C PRO A 47 6.58 21.38 27.27
N GLU A 48 5.33 21.48 26.80
CA GLU A 48 4.78 20.80 25.61
C GLU A 48 5.63 20.99 24.34
N GLU A 49 6.23 22.17 24.18
CA GLU A 49 7.12 22.49 23.04
C GLU A 49 8.35 21.58 22.91
N ALA A 50 8.85 21.02 24.02
CA ALA A 50 10.00 20.12 23.99
C ALA A 50 9.61 18.70 23.51
N ALA A 51 8.35 18.30 23.71
CA ALA A 51 7.82 17.02 23.26
C ALA A 51 7.58 17.06 21.74
N GLU A 52 6.96 18.12 21.23
CA GLU A 52 6.72 18.30 19.78
C GLU A 52 8.01 18.36 18.97
N LYS A 53 9.01 19.12 19.44
CA LYS A 53 10.33 19.17 18.80
C LYS A 53 11.03 17.81 18.78
N GLY A 54 10.89 17.04 19.87
CA GLY A 54 11.42 15.67 19.95
C GLY A 54 10.75 14.74 18.93
N LEU A 55 9.42 14.80 18.82
CA LEU A 55 8.64 14.01 17.88
C LEU A 55 8.97 14.33 16.42
N LEU A 56 9.18 15.60 16.10
CA LEU A 56 9.61 16.05 14.78
C LEU A 56 11.00 15.52 14.42
N ILE A 57 11.96 15.58 15.35
CA ILE A 57 13.32 15.05 15.12
C ILE A 57 13.27 13.54 14.88
N ILE A 58 12.51 12.80 15.70
CA ILE A 58 12.35 11.36 15.53
C ILE A 58 11.68 11.05 14.19
N SER A 59 10.59 11.75 13.85
CA SER A 59 9.87 11.54 12.59
C SER A 59 10.75 11.81 11.36
N ARG A 60 11.53 12.89 11.36
CA ARG A 60 12.44 13.24 10.26
C ARG A 60 13.60 12.24 10.14
N GLY A 61 14.19 11.84 11.27
CA GLY A 61 15.25 10.82 11.30
C GLY A 61 14.77 9.48 10.77
N THR A 62 13.59 9.04 11.24
CA THR A 62 12.92 7.82 10.77
C THR A 62 12.62 7.87 9.27
N ALA A 63 12.12 9.01 8.77
CA ALA A 63 11.84 9.19 7.34
C ALA A 63 13.11 9.04 6.48
N ILE A 64 14.23 9.64 6.89
CA ILE A 64 15.52 9.50 6.18
C ILE A 64 15.97 8.04 6.13
N LEU A 65 15.88 7.32 7.26
CA LEU A 65 16.26 5.91 7.33
C LEU A 65 15.36 5.04 6.43
N LEU A 66 14.05 5.28 6.42
CA LEU A 66 13.11 4.55 5.56
C LEU A 66 13.39 4.78 4.08
N LEU A 67 13.63 6.03 3.67
CA LEU A 67 13.99 6.35 2.29
C LEU A 67 15.31 5.66 1.89
N PHE A 68 16.31 5.64 2.78
CA PHE A 68 17.56 4.91 2.52
C PHE A 68 17.31 3.41 2.32
N VAL A 69 16.51 2.79 3.19
CA VAL A 69 16.14 1.37 3.05
C VAL A 69 15.38 1.12 1.75
N TYR A 70 14.47 2.02 1.37
CA TYR A 70 13.73 1.91 0.11
C TYR A 70 14.64 2.04 -1.12
N LEU A 71 15.62 2.95 -1.11
CA LEU A 71 16.61 3.05 -2.20
C LEU A 71 17.49 1.81 -2.29
N ALA A 72 17.90 1.25 -1.15
CA ALA A 72 18.62 -0.03 -1.11
C ALA A 72 17.74 -1.18 -1.64
N PHE A 73 16.44 -1.16 -1.35
CA PHE A 73 15.46 -2.11 -1.90
C PHE A 73 15.31 -1.94 -3.42
N LEU A 74 15.18 -0.72 -3.94
CA LEU A 74 15.15 -0.48 -5.38
C LEU A 74 16.43 -0.95 -6.07
N TRP A 75 17.59 -0.72 -5.47
CA TRP A 75 18.86 -1.25 -5.99
C TRP A 75 18.86 -2.79 -6.00
N PHE A 76 18.33 -3.40 -4.94
CA PHE A 76 18.19 -4.85 -4.86
C PHE A 76 17.29 -5.39 -5.97
N GLN A 77 16.12 -4.78 -6.14
CA GLN A 77 15.11 -5.14 -7.12
C GLN A 77 15.59 -4.93 -8.56
N LEU A 78 16.17 -3.77 -8.88
CA LEU A 78 16.49 -3.38 -10.25
C LEU A 78 17.84 -3.89 -10.75
N LYS A 79 18.75 -4.27 -9.84
CA LYS A 79 20.13 -4.60 -10.22
C LYS A 79 20.64 -5.90 -9.64
N SER A 80 20.66 -6.05 -8.32
CA SER A 80 21.35 -7.21 -7.73
C SER A 80 20.57 -8.51 -7.92
N HIS A 81 19.23 -8.44 -7.88
CA HIS A 81 18.34 -9.59 -8.01
C HIS A 81 17.23 -9.35 -9.04
N ALA A 82 17.51 -8.55 -10.09
CA ALA A 82 16.57 -8.31 -11.18
C ALA A 82 16.07 -9.63 -11.81
N PHE A 83 16.91 -10.66 -11.83
CA PHE A 83 16.57 -12.00 -12.34
C PHE A 83 15.42 -12.69 -11.58
N LEU A 84 15.17 -12.31 -10.30
CA LEU A 84 14.04 -12.84 -9.55
C LEU A 84 12.72 -12.21 -10.00
N TYR A 85 12.75 -10.96 -10.49
CA TYR A 85 11.57 -10.27 -11.02
C TYR A 85 11.30 -10.57 -12.50
N ASP A 86 12.34 -10.80 -13.30
CA ASP A 86 12.25 -11.03 -14.74
C ASP A 86 11.69 -12.42 -15.09
N ARG A 87 11.87 -13.41 -14.20
CA ARG A 87 11.36 -14.78 -14.38
C ARG A 87 9.85 -14.94 -14.16
N ASP A 88 9.24 -14.00 -13.44
CA ASP A 88 7.82 -14.07 -13.07
C ASP A 88 6.89 -13.68 -14.23
N HIS A 89 7.38 -12.92 -15.21
CA HIS A 89 6.62 -12.62 -16.43
C HIS A 89 6.64 -13.77 -17.46
N HIS A 90 7.64 -14.64 -17.45
CA HIS A 90 7.83 -15.67 -18.48
C HIS A 90 7.37 -17.09 -18.08
N GLN A 91 7.19 -17.41 -16.79
CA GLN A 91 6.76 -18.76 -16.37
C GLN A 91 5.25 -18.98 -16.38
N ASP A 92 4.44 -17.91 -16.34
CA ASP A 92 2.98 -18.01 -16.42
C ASP A 92 2.47 -18.31 -17.85
N GLU A 93 3.34 -18.21 -18.87
CA GLU A 93 2.99 -18.42 -20.28
C GLU A 93 3.12 -19.89 -20.73
N GLU A 94 4.00 -20.69 -20.12
CA GLU A 94 4.34 -22.03 -20.62
C GLU A 94 3.46 -23.18 -20.07
N HIS A 95 2.55 -22.94 -19.12
CA HIS A 95 1.74 -24.01 -18.49
C HIS A 95 0.25 -24.01 -18.85
N GLY A 96 -0.16 -23.26 -19.88
CA GLY A 96 -1.56 -23.19 -20.37
C GLY A 96 -1.89 -24.09 -21.58
N SER A 97 -0.94 -24.77 -22.21
CA SER A 97 -1.23 -25.52 -23.45
C SER A 97 -1.79 -26.92 -23.17
N GLY A 98 -3.11 -27.05 -23.00
CA GLY A 98 -3.74 -28.37 -22.89
C GLY A 98 -5.26 -28.39 -22.80
N SER A 99 -5.90 -28.56 -23.97
CA SER A 99 -7.27 -29.05 -24.20
C SER A 99 -8.40 -28.02 -24.32
N GLN A 100 -8.87 -27.89 -25.57
CA GLN A 100 -10.03 -27.16 -26.07
C GLN A 100 -11.38 -27.68 -25.52
N SER A 101 -12.34 -26.77 -25.28
CA SER A 101 -13.66 -26.77 -25.96
C SER A 101 -14.55 -25.58 -25.58
N ALA A 102 -14.74 -24.70 -26.58
CA ALA A 102 -15.85 -23.82 -26.91
C ALA A 102 -16.96 -23.53 -25.86
N ALA A 103 -17.08 -22.27 -25.42
CA ALA A 103 -17.90 -21.25 -26.10
C ALA A 103 -17.93 -19.93 -25.30
N SER A 104 -17.50 -18.83 -25.95
CA SER A 104 -17.84 -17.41 -25.70
C SER A 104 -17.69 -16.90 -24.25
N SER A 105 -16.71 -16.05 -23.92
CA SER A 105 -16.69 -14.64 -24.36
C SER A 105 -15.30 -14.01 -24.11
N GLN A 106 -14.66 -13.62 -25.22
CA GLN A 106 -13.67 -12.56 -25.43
C GLN A 106 -13.09 -11.88 -24.16
N HIS A 107 -11.89 -12.29 -23.77
CA HIS A 107 -10.70 -11.45 -23.49
C HIS A 107 -9.58 -12.39 -23.05
N GLU A 108 -9.12 -13.17 -24.03
CA GLU A 108 -7.81 -13.81 -24.03
C GLU A 108 -6.74 -12.73 -24.28
N GLU A 109 -5.61 -12.93 -23.64
CA GLU A 109 -4.43 -12.07 -23.61
C GLU A 109 -3.98 -11.72 -25.04
N GLN A 110 -4.18 -10.46 -25.44
CA GLN A 110 -3.31 -9.85 -26.43
C GLN A 110 -2.08 -9.38 -25.67
N GLU A 111 -0.90 -9.88 -26.06
CA GLU A 111 0.35 -9.16 -25.87
C GLU A 111 0.10 -7.71 -26.35
N GLU A 112 -0.01 -6.77 -25.41
CA GLU A 112 -0.01 -5.36 -25.75
C GLU A 112 1.42 -5.02 -26.18
N GLU A 113 1.73 -5.20 -27.47
CA GLU A 113 2.92 -4.56 -28.03
C GLU A 113 2.84 -3.07 -27.69
N PRO A 114 3.90 -2.47 -27.10
CA PRO A 114 3.87 -1.10 -26.65
C PRO A 114 3.73 -0.16 -27.85
N ASN A 115 2.49 0.16 -28.18
CA ASN A 115 2.12 0.95 -29.37
C ASN A 115 2.28 2.47 -29.15
N MET A 116 2.76 2.90 -27.98
CA MET A 116 2.90 4.32 -27.67
C MET A 116 4.36 4.76 -27.76
N ASN A 117 4.64 5.63 -28.72
CA ASN A 117 5.93 6.30 -28.85
C ASN A 117 6.26 7.06 -27.55
N LEU A 118 7.53 7.03 -27.12
CA LEU A 118 8.03 7.72 -25.92
C LEU A 118 7.55 9.18 -25.75
N PRO A 119 7.54 10.05 -26.79
CA PRO A 119 7.00 11.41 -26.65
C PRO A 119 5.48 11.44 -26.42
N SER A 120 4.72 10.52 -27.03
CA SER A 120 3.28 10.41 -26.80
C SER A 120 2.99 9.94 -25.37
N ALA A 121 3.79 9.01 -24.85
CA ALA A 121 3.71 8.54 -23.47
C ALA A 121 4.02 9.66 -22.47
N ALA A 122 5.09 10.41 -22.70
CA ALA A 122 5.47 11.53 -21.85
C ALA A 122 4.41 12.64 -21.85
N LEU A 123 3.84 12.96 -23.02
CA LEU A 123 2.77 13.94 -23.13
C LEU A 123 1.50 13.47 -22.41
N ALA A 124 1.09 12.21 -22.61
CA ALA A 124 -0.08 11.65 -21.95
C ALA A 124 0.08 11.65 -20.42
N LEU A 125 1.25 11.25 -19.92
CA LEU A 125 1.56 11.26 -18.49
C LEU A 125 1.47 12.69 -17.92
N LEU A 126 2.05 13.68 -18.61
CA LEU A 126 2.00 15.08 -18.19
C LEU A 126 0.56 15.59 -18.14
N VAL A 127 -0.23 15.33 -19.17
CA VAL A 127 -1.64 15.77 -19.26
C VAL A 127 -2.47 15.16 -18.12
N VAL A 128 -2.36 13.84 -17.90
CA VAL A 128 -3.06 13.16 -16.81
C VAL A 128 -2.61 13.73 -15.45
N THR A 129 -1.31 13.93 -15.24
CA THR A 129 -0.78 14.50 -13.99
C THR A 129 -1.37 15.89 -13.70
N VAL A 130 -1.44 16.76 -14.71
CA VAL A 130 -2.02 18.10 -14.56
C VAL A 130 -3.51 18.02 -14.23
N ILE A 131 -4.27 17.20 -14.95
CA ILE A 131 -5.71 17.02 -14.69
C ILE A 131 -5.93 16.47 -13.27
N THR A 132 -5.17 15.45 -12.88
CA THR A 132 -5.24 14.86 -11.53
C THR A 132 -4.89 15.87 -10.45
N SER A 133 -3.91 16.76 -10.68
CA SER A 133 -3.58 17.85 -9.75
C SER A 133 -4.77 18.79 -9.53
N PHE A 134 -5.45 19.22 -10.60
CA PHE A 134 -6.65 20.06 -10.46
C PHE A 134 -7.78 19.33 -9.73
N CYS A 135 -8.03 18.06 -10.07
CA CYS A 135 -9.03 17.26 -9.38
C CYS A 135 -8.68 17.06 -7.89
N ALA A 136 -7.40 16.89 -7.55
CA ALA A 136 -6.94 16.75 -6.18
C ALA A 136 -7.18 18.04 -5.36
N ASP A 137 -6.94 19.22 -5.93
CA ASP A 137 -7.24 20.50 -5.27
C ASP A 137 -8.73 20.64 -4.97
N TYR A 138 -9.60 20.34 -5.94
CA TYR A 138 -11.06 20.35 -5.74
C TYR A 138 -11.50 19.30 -4.72
N LEU A 139 -10.90 18.10 -4.75
CA LEU A 139 -11.17 17.04 -3.79
C LEU A 139 -10.83 17.51 -2.37
N ILE A 140 -9.64 18.08 -2.15
CA ILE A 140 -9.21 18.57 -0.83
C ILE A 140 -10.16 19.66 -0.32
N ALA A 141 -10.55 20.62 -1.17
CA ALA A 141 -11.52 21.65 -0.81
C ALA A 141 -12.89 21.05 -0.40
N SER A 142 -13.34 20.00 -1.09
CA SER A 142 -14.61 19.35 -0.80
C SER A 142 -14.62 18.51 0.48
N ILE A 143 -13.45 18.09 0.99
CA ILE A 143 -13.37 17.30 2.23
C ILE A 143 -13.93 18.08 3.41
N GLU A 144 -13.55 19.35 3.54
CA GLU A 144 -13.99 20.22 4.65
C GLU A 144 -15.51 20.43 4.59
N GLU A 145 -16.04 20.82 3.43
CA GLU A 145 -17.48 21.05 3.23
C GLU A 145 -18.30 19.77 3.46
N THR A 146 -17.79 18.61 3.02
CA THR A 146 -18.47 17.32 3.19
C THR A 146 -18.47 16.88 4.65
N ALA A 147 -17.33 17.04 5.35
CA ALA A 147 -17.21 16.71 6.76
C ALA A 147 -18.19 17.54 7.61
N GLU A 148 -18.29 18.84 7.35
CA GLU A 148 -19.21 19.73 8.07
C GLU A 148 -20.68 19.44 7.74
N ARG A 149 -21.02 19.29 6.45
CA ARG A 149 -22.42 19.15 6.01
C ARG A 149 -23.04 17.81 6.39
N TYR A 150 -22.28 16.73 6.32
CA TYR A 150 -22.76 15.38 6.63
C TYR A 150 -22.35 14.91 8.03
N HIS A 151 -21.66 15.76 8.81
CA HIS A 151 -21.14 15.43 10.14
C HIS A 151 -20.31 14.14 10.16
N ILE A 152 -19.48 13.96 9.11
CA ILE A 152 -18.61 12.80 8.97
C ILE A 152 -17.21 13.16 9.50
N PRO A 153 -16.58 12.32 10.34
CA PRO A 153 -15.22 12.57 10.80
C PRO A 153 -14.22 12.72 9.64
N LYS A 154 -13.39 13.76 9.67
CA LYS A 154 -12.33 13.97 8.64
C LYS A 154 -11.40 12.77 8.54
N THR A 155 -11.12 12.11 9.67
CA THR A 155 -10.32 10.88 9.73
C THR A 155 -10.99 9.74 8.96
N PHE A 156 -12.32 9.58 9.01
CA PHE A 156 -13.02 8.58 8.21
C PHE A 156 -12.88 8.87 6.71
N ILE A 157 -13.05 10.13 6.31
CA ILE A 157 -12.88 10.53 4.90
C ILE A 157 -11.44 10.25 4.45
N GLY A 158 -10.46 10.65 5.23
CA GLY A 158 -9.04 10.52 4.92
C GLY A 158 -8.52 9.08 4.90
N LEU A 159 -8.98 8.25 5.84
CA LEU A 159 -8.43 6.90 6.06
C LEU A 159 -9.22 5.79 5.36
N ILE A 160 -10.53 5.97 5.17
CA ILE A 160 -11.40 4.97 4.52
C ILE A 160 -11.80 5.40 3.11
N LEU A 161 -12.37 6.60 2.96
CA LEU A 161 -13.00 6.99 1.69
C LEU A 161 -11.97 7.33 0.61
N LEU A 162 -10.96 8.15 0.94
CA LEU A 162 -9.94 8.56 -0.03
C LEU A 162 -9.13 7.38 -0.58
N PRO A 163 -8.60 6.43 0.24
CA PRO A 163 -7.81 5.33 -0.29
C PRO A 163 -8.61 4.38 -1.18
N ILE A 164 -9.90 4.17 -0.89
CA ILE A 164 -10.78 3.35 -1.75
C ILE A 164 -10.85 3.95 -3.16
N VAL A 165 -11.06 5.26 -3.27
CA VAL A 165 -11.20 5.93 -4.57
C VAL A 165 -9.86 6.04 -5.27
N ALA A 166 -8.80 6.42 -4.54
CA ALA A 166 -7.46 6.58 -5.09
C ALA A 166 -6.89 5.27 -5.64
N ASN A 167 -7.15 4.15 -4.97
CA ASN A 167 -6.61 2.83 -5.33
C ASN A 167 -7.64 1.93 -6.03
N ALA A 168 -8.79 2.47 -6.45
CA ALA A 168 -9.88 1.69 -7.04
C ALA A 168 -9.44 0.92 -8.29
N ALA A 169 -8.65 1.54 -9.16
CA ALA A 169 -8.15 0.91 -10.38
C ALA A 169 -7.26 -0.31 -10.05
N GLU A 170 -6.33 -0.16 -9.10
CA GLU A 170 -5.47 -1.25 -8.64
C GLU A 170 -6.27 -2.39 -8.00
N HIS A 171 -7.28 -2.06 -7.19
CA HIS A 171 -8.17 -3.07 -6.58
C HIS A 171 -8.95 -3.86 -7.64
N VAL A 172 -9.50 -3.18 -8.66
CA VAL A 172 -10.25 -3.86 -9.74
C VAL A 172 -9.33 -4.79 -10.52
N THR A 173 -8.13 -4.33 -10.91
CA THR A 173 -7.14 -5.17 -11.61
C THR A 173 -6.73 -6.38 -10.75
N SER A 174 -6.50 -6.16 -9.45
CA SER A 174 -6.13 -7.22 -8.51
C SER A 174 -7.24 -8.27 -8.36
N ILE A 175 -8.50 -7.85 -8.19
CA ILE A 175 -9.63 -8.77 -8.10
C ILE A 175 -9.80 -9.55 -9.42
N TRP A 176 -9.66 -8.88 -10.56
CA TRP A 176 -9.77 -9.52 -11.86
C TRP A 176 -8.68 -10.57 -12.09
N MET A 177 -7.44 -10.28 -11.69
CA MET A 177 -6.34 -11.26 -11.72
C MET A 177 -6.58 -12.42 -10.75
N ALA A 178 -7.08 -12.16 -9.56
CA ALA A 178 -7.44 -13.20 -8.60
C ALA A 178 -8.52 -14.14 -9.14
N MET A 179 -9.54 -13.59 -9.83
CA MET A 179 -10.58 -14.38 -10.50
C MET A 179 -10.03 -15.27 -11.63
N LYS A 180 -8.92 -14.86 -12.26
CA LYS A 180 -8.18 -15.66 -13.24
C LYS A 180 -7.22 -16.66 -12.61
N ASN A 181 -7.34 -16.93 -11.30
CA ASN A 181 -6.48 -17.84 -10.56
C ASN A 181 -5.00 -17.39 -10.58
N LYS A 182 -4.73 -16.08 -10.76
CA LYS A 182 -3.39 -15.46 -10.73
C LYS A 182 -3.18 -14.72 -9.40
N MET A 183 -3.25 -15.45 -8.29
CA MET A 183 -3.12 -14.85 -6.94
C MET A 183 -1.70 -14.31 -6.67
N GLU A 184 -0.67 -14.91 -7.26
CA GLU A 184 0.72 -14.43 -7.12
C GLU A 184 0.85 -12.98 -7.64
N LEU A 185 0.30 -12.71 -8.83
CA LEU A 185 0.25 -11.37 -9.41
C LEU A 185 -0.63 -10.41 -8.57
N THR A 186 -1.74 -10.92 -8.04
CA THR A 186 -2.62 -10.13 -7.15
C THR A 186 -1.89 -9.68 -5.89
N ILE A 187 -1.21 -10.59 -5.20
CA ILE A 187 -0.43 -10.30 -3.99
C ILE A 187 0.71 -9.33 -4.34
N THR A 188 1.36 -9.53 -5.48
CA THR A 188 2.45 -8.68 -5.97
C THR A 188 2.01 -7.23 -6.12
N ILE A 189 0.88 -7.00 -6.78
CA ILE A 189 0.31 -5.65 -6.99
C ILE A 189 -0.05 -5.01 -5.65
N CYS A 190 -0.82 -5.71 -4.80
CA CYS A 190 -1.30 -5.17 -3.52
C CYS A 190 -0.17 -4.88 -2.52
N VAL A 191 0.74 -5.84 -2.33
CA VAL A 191 1.85 -5.70 -1.38
C VAL A 191 2.89 -4.71 -1.90
N GLY A 192 3.15 -4.70 -3.21
CA GLY A 192 4.04 -3.73 -3.85
C GLY A 192 3.58 -2.29 -3.61
N SER A 193 2.30 -2.00 -3.88
CA SER A 193 1.68 -0.69 -3.63
C SER A 193 1.77 -0.30 -2.14
N SER A 194 1.49 -1.24 -1.23
CA SER A 194 1.60 -1.01 0.22
C SER A 194 3.03 -0.67 0.69
N ILE A 195 4.04 -1.38 0.17
CA ILE A 195 5.46 -1.10 0.47
C ILE A 195 5.86 0.27 -0.06
N GLN A 196 5.43 0.63 -1.27
CA GLN A 196 5.70 1.96 -1.84
C GLN A 196 5.10 3.07 -0.97
N ILE A 197 3.85 2.93 -0.53
CA ILE A 197 3.23 3.94 0.33
C ILE A 197 3.99 4.07 1.67
N ALA A 198 4.27 2.95 2.34
CA ALA A 198 4.87 2.95 3.68
C ALA A 198 6.35 3.34 3.70
N ALA A 199 7.16 2.83 2.77
CA ALA A 199 8.62 3.00 2.78
C ALA A 199 9.11 4.18 1.91
N PHE A 200 8.27 4.67 0.99
CA PHE A 200 8.62 5.77 0.09
C PHE A 200 7.71 6.98 0.25
N VAL A 201 6.41 6.85 -0.03
CA VAL A 201 5.50 8.01 -0.12
C VAL A 201 5.37 8.73 1.23
N VAL A 202 5.05 8.00 2.31
CA VAL A 202 4.87 8.60 3.64
C VAL A 202 6.15 9.28 4.16
N PRO A 203 7.34 8.62 4.14
CA PRO A 203 8.60 9.27 4.46
C PRO A 203 8.92 10.49 3.58
N LEU A 204 8.66 10.40 2.28
CA LEU A 204 8.90 11.50 1.35
C LEU A 204 8.03 12.70 1.69
N LEU A 205 6.76 12.51 2.04
CA LEU A 205 5.86 13.58 2.48
C LEU A 205 6.39 14.28 3.73
N VAL A 206 6.99 13.56 4.69
CA VAL A 206 7.62 14.18 5.88
C VAL A 206 8.80 15.07 5.50
N ILE A 207 9.63 14.63 4.55
CA ILE A 207 10.75 15.45 4.05
C ILE A 207 10.26 16.65 3.26
N VAL A 208 9.25 16.51 2.40
CA VAL A 208 8.64 17.63 1.67
C VAL A 208 8.01 18.63 2.63
N GLY A 209 7.31 18.15 3.68
CA GLY A 209 6.80 19.00 4.76
C GLY A 209 7.93 19.79 5.41
N TRP A 210 9.03 19.12 5.75
CA TRP A 210 10.20 19.76 6.35
C TRP A 210 10.81 20.85 5.45
N ILE A 211 10.93 20.61 4.14
CA ILE A 211 11.46 21.59 3.17
C ILE A 211 10.50 22.78 2.99
N THR A 212 9.19 22.54 2.98
CA THR A 212 8.16 23.58 2.80
C THR A 212 7.85 24.35 4.09
N GLY A 213 8.45 23.98 5.22
CA GLY A 213 8.22 24.60 6.52
C GLY A 213 6.97 24.13 7.25
N HIS A 214 6.31 23.08 6.76
CA HIS A 214 5.17 22.44 7.44
C HIS A 214 5.66 21.32 8.38
N GLU A 215 5.15 21.31 9.59
CA GLU A 215 5.54 20.34 10.62
C GLU A 215 4.76 19.02 10.47
N LEU A 216 5.03 18.29 9.37
CA LEU A 216 4.48 16.95 9.17
C LEU A 216 5.26 15.93 10.00
N THR A 217 4.56 15.12 10.78
CA THR A 217 5.13 14.05 11.62
C THR A 217 4.70 12.67 11.13
N LEU A 218 5.46 11.64 11.53
CA LEU A 218 5.05 10.22 11.39
C LEU A 218 4.17 9.76 12.57
N TYR A 219 3.64 10.71 13.33
CA TYR A 219 2.74 10.45 14.43
C TYR A 219 1.32 10.28 13.89
N PHE A 220 0.76 9.11 14.14
CA PHE A 220 -0.64 8.81 13.93
C PHE A 220 -1.33 8.73 15.30
N ALA A 221 -2.65 8.89 15.33
CA ALA A 221 -3.39 8.69 16.58
C ALA A 221 -3.18 7.26 17.12
N ASP A 222 -3.31 7.07 18.44
CA ASP A 222 -3.06 5.76 19.06
C ASP A 222 -3.93 4.65 18.43
N PHE A 223 -5.20 4.97 18.16
CA PHE A 223 -6.13 4.05 17.50
C PHE A 223 -5.69 3.69 16.07
N GLU A 224 -5.28 4.68 15.27
CA GLU A 224 -4.76 4.48 13.91
C GLU A 224 -3.52 3.59 13.91
N THR A 225 -2.61 3.84 14.85
CA THR A 225 -1.37 3.07 15.02
C THR A 225 -1.65 1.61 15.34
N ILE A 226 -2.60 1.34 16.26
CA ILE A 226 -3.00 -0.02 16.63
C ILE A 226 -3.66 -0.74 15.45
N CYS A 227 -4.62 -0.10 14.78
CA CYS A 227 -5.30 -0.67 13.62
C CYS A 227 -4.31 -0.99 12.49
N PHE A 228 -3.38 -0.08 12.21
CA PHE A 228 -2.33 -0.28 11.22
C PHE A 228 -1.43 -1.47 11.58
N PHE A 229 -0.94 -1.52 12.83
CA PHE A 229 -0.08 -2.61 13.29
C PHE A 229 -0.77 -3.99 13.21
N VAL A 230 -2.02 -4.09 13.68
CA VAL A 230 -2.81 -5.33 13.63
C VAL A 230 -3.08 -5.75 12.19
N SER A 231 -3.42 -4.80 11.30
CA SER A 231 -3.69 -5.09 9.90
C SER A 231 -2.46 -5.66 9.18
N VAL A 232 -1.29 -5.05 9.40
CA VAL A 232 -0.03 -5.50 8.80
C VAL A 232 0.37 -6.87 9.32
N LEU A 233 0.24 -7.11 10.62
CA LEU A 233 0.54 -8.41 11.22
C LEU A 233 -0.34 -9.50 10.62
N LEU A 234 -1.65 -9.26 10.54
CA LEU A 234 -2.60 -10.25 10.02
C LEU A 234 -2.37 -10.53 8.53
N VAL A 235 -2.19 -9.49 7.70
CA VAL A 235 -1.86 -9.68 6.28
C VAL A 235 -0.56 -10.44 6.12
N ASN A 236 0.47 -10.13 6.92
CA ASN A 236 1.72 -10.88 6.88
C ASN A 236 1.48 -12.35 7.21
N THR A 237 0.74 -12.68 8.28
CA THR A 237 0.44 -14.08 8.64
C THR A 237 -0.26 -14.84 7.52
N LEU A 238 -1.27 -14.24 6.87
CA LEU A 238 -2.00 -14.88 5.78
C LEU A 238 -1.15 -15.12 4.53
N ILE A 239 -0.22 -14.21 4.23
CA ILE A 239 0.69 -14.39 3.10
C ILE A 239 1.70 -15.53 3.37
N GLN A 240 2.11 -15.76 4.63
CA GLN A 240 3.07 -16.83 4.95
C GLN A 240 2.53 -18.23 4.73
N ASP A 241 1.23 -18.39 4.86
CA ASP A 241 0.57 -19.69 4.68
C ASP A 241 0.63 -20.16 3.21
N GLY A 242 0.90 -19.25 2.26
CA GLY A 242 1.18 -19.55 0.86
C GLY A 242 0.00 -20.17 0.09
N LYS A 243 -1.17 -20.19 0.71
CA LYS A 243 -2.46 -20.64 0.18
C LYS A 243 -3.50 -19.58 0.52
N SER A 244 -4.50 -19.42 -0.35
CA SER A 244 -5.62 -18.51 -0.09
C SER A 244 -6.95 -19.27 -0.12
N ASN A 245 -7.82 -18.98 0.83
CA ASN A 245 -9.18 -19.49 0.91
C ASN A 245 -10.21 -18.34 0.98
N TYR A 246 -11.42 -18.57 0.47
CA TYR A 246 -12.53 -17.60 0.54
C TYR A 246 -12.86 -17.20 1.98
N MET A 247 -12.67 -18.12 2.95
CA MET A 247 -12.86 -17.82 4.37
C MET A 247 -11.83 -16.79 4.90
N GLU A 248 -10.57 -16.86 4.47
CA GLU A 248 -9.55 -15.88 4.84
C GLU A 248 -9.86 -14.51 4.23
N GLY A 249 -10.34 -14.50 2.97
CA GLY A 249 -10.83 -13.28 2.32
C GLY A 249 -12.01 -12.65 3.08
N LEU A 250 -12.97 -13.46 3.53
CA LEU A 250 -14.10 -12.97 4.33
C LEU A 250 -13.63 -12.39 5.68
N LEU A 251 -12.66 -13.02 6.34
CA LEU A 251 -12.07 -12.51 7.59
C LEU A 251 -11.41 -11.15 7.39
N LEU A 252 -10.63 -10.98 6.31
CA LEU A 252 -9.99 -9.72 5.95
C LEU A 252 -11.01 -8.60 5.67
N VAL A 253 -12.04 -8.89 4.86
CA VAL A 253 -13.11 -7.91 4.57
C VAL A 253 -13.87 -7.54 5.83
N THR A 254 -14.16 -8.52 6.70
CA THR A 254 -14.85 -8.26 7.97
C THR A 254 -14.02 -7.36 8.87
N LEU A 255 -12.72 -7.62 9.01
CA LEU A 255 -11.82 -6.75 9.78
C LEU A 255 -11.81 -5.33 9.22
N TYR A 256 -11.70 -5.17 7.91
CA TYR A 256 -11.73 -3.85 7.27
C TYR A 256 -13.03 -3.10 7.56
N LEU A 257 -14.19 -3.77 7.49
CA LEU A 257 -15.48 -3.17 7.80
C LEU A 257 -15.61 -2.79 9.29
N VAL A 258 -15.08 -3.62 10.20
CA VAL A 258 -15.06 -3.30 11.63
C VAL A 258 -14.19 -2.07 11.90
N ILE A 259 -13.02 -1.96 11.27
CA ILE A 259 -12.16 -0.78 11.36
C ILE A 259 -12.88 0.45 10.80
N ALA A 260 -13.52 0.33 9.63
CA ALA A 260 -14.29 1.43 9.02
C ALA A 260 -15.43 1.91 9.93
N LEU A 261 -16.17 1.00 10.55
CA LEU A 261 -17.23 1.33 11.52
C LEU A 261 -16.66 2.02 12.77
N ALA A 262 -15.49 1.59 13.26
CA ALA A 262 -14.86 2.22 14.40
C ALA A 262 -14.44 3.67 14.09
N PHE A 263 -13.86 3.93 12.91
CA PHE A 263 -13.52 5.27 12.46
C PHE A 263 -14.74 6.14 12.11
N TRP A 264 -15.88 5.54 11.80
CA TRP A 264 -17.13 6.27 11.57
C TRP A 264 -17.72 6.80 12.89
N VAL A 265 -17.54 6.05 13.99
CA VAL A 265 -18.09 6.40 15.31
C VAL A 265 -17.12 7.27 16.13
N SER A 266 -15.82 7.17 15.87
CA SER A 266 -14.77 7.98 16.53
C SER A 266 -14.82 9.45 16.14
#